data_AF-A0A1D1YIP4-F1
#
_entry.id   AF-A0A1D1YIP4-F1
#
_cell.length_a   1.000
_cell.length_b   1.000
_cell.length_c   1.000
_cell.angle_alpha   90.00
_cell.angle_beta   90.00
_cell.angle_gamma   90.00
#
_symmetry.space_group_name_H-M   'P 1'
#
loop_
_entity.id
_entity.type
_entity.pdbx_description
1 polymer ?
#
loop_
_entity_poly.entity_id
_entity_poly.type
_entity_poly.pdbx_seq_one_letter_code
_entity_poly.pdbx_strand_id
1 'polypeptide(L)'
;MLPPWHVYERVCEYFIFTYGIEQVYTTVKKLKEDLRRYQPEYLISVPLVYETLYSAIQKQISTSSAARKFVAGSLINISFLYMEAKRVYEGKVLTGKRQQLFIFAVILDWVRARVIAALLWPLHILAIQLVYRKIHSAIGMSKAGISAGGSLPLHIDRFFEAIGVKLQNGYGLTETSPAVAVRRPKCNVLGTVGHPIKHTEIKVVDSETGRVLPDGSKGIIKVRGPQVMKGYYKNPSATDKALDVDGWFNTGDIGWIAPNMAGRSRCCGGMLVLEGRAKDTIVLTTGENVEPSELEEAAMKSSLIKQIVVIGQDQRRLGALIVPEKEELALAAKRLSNANNISSELSTEEVMRMIRDELTTWTSGCSFQIGPILLLDEPFTIDNGSMTPTMKVRRDRVIDRYKDQIGELYNQDIW
;
A
#
# COMPACT_ATOMS: atom_id res chain seq x y z
N MET A 1 -10.69 14.08 -6.69
CA MET A 1 -9.27 13.94 -6.29
C MET A 1 -8.44 13.35 -7.41
N LEU A 2 -8.99 12.38 -8.13
CA LEU A 2 -8.46 12.02 -9.44
C LEU A 2 -8.96 13.03 -10.48
N PRO A 3 -8.18 13.28 -11.54
CA PRO A 3 -8.62 14.15 -12.59
C PRO A 3 -9.65 13.45 -13.51
N PRO A 4 -10.56 14.20 -14.16
CA PRO A 4 -11.64 13.64 -14.98
C PRO A 4 -11.16 12.93 -16.25
N TRP A 5 -9.89 13.07 -16.65
CA TRP A 5 -9.31 12.29 -17.74
C TRP A 5 -8.77 10.92 -17.29
N HIS A 6 -8.68 10.66 -15.98
CA HIS A 6 -8.24 9.37 -15.46
C HIS A 6 -9.40 8.36 -15.49
N VAL A 7 -9.18 7.18 -16.07
CA VAL A 7 -10.25 6.18 -16.29
C VAL A 7 -10.94 5.74 -15.00
N TYR A 8 -10.21 5.66 -13.89
CA TYR A 8 -10.77 5.29 -12.60
C TYR A 8 -11.81 6.31 -12.11
N GLU A 9 -11.52 7.61 -12.24
CA GLU A 9 -12.48 8.67 -11.91
C GLU A 9 -13.71 8.58 -12.79
N ARG A 10 -13.51 8.50 -14.13
CA ARG A 10 -14.61 8.49 -15.10
C ARG A 10 -15.57 7.33 -14.88
N VAL A 11 -15.05 6.13 -14.63
CA VAL A 11 -15.91 4.96 -14.43
C VAL A 11 -16.68 5.05 -13.11
N CYS A 12 -16.05 5.56 -12.05
CA CYS A 12 -16.74 5.82 -10.79
C CYS A 12 -17.83 6.89 -10.96
N GLU A 13 -17.53 8.00 -11.64
CA GLU A 13 -18.49 9.06 -11.95
C GLU A 13 -19.70 8.52 -12.74
N TYR A 14 -19.46 7.77 -13.83
CA TYR A 14 -20.54 7.15 -14.60
C TYR A 14 -21.38 6.22 -13.76
N PHE A 15 -20.75 5.36 -12.96
CA PHE A 15 -21.48 4.50 -12.04
C PHE A 15 -22.35 5.33 -11.08
N ILE A 16 -21.78 6.31 -10.39
CA ILE A 16 -22.49 7.19 -9.44
C ILE A 16 -23.72 7.84 -10.08
N PHE A 17 -23.57 8.39 -11.30
CA PHE A 17 -24.68 9.02 -12.02
C PHE A 17 -25.80 8.05 -12.40
N THR A 18 -25.49 6.78 -12.70
CA THR A 18 -26.55 5.79 -12.95
C THR A 18 -27.43 5.49 -11.74
N TYR A 19 -26.98 5.81 -10.52
CA TYR A 19 -27.74 5.62 -9.28
C TYR A 19 -28.34 6.93 -8.73
N GLY A 20 -28.19 8.06 -9.44
CA GLY A 20 -28.68 9.36 -8.96
C GLY A 20 -28.02 9.83 -7.66
N ILE A 21 -26.78 9.40 -7.41
CA ILE A 21 -26.03 9.75 -6.20
C ILE A 21 -25.35 11.12 -6.40
N GLU A 22 -25.34 11.94 -5.35
CA GLU A 22 -24.61 13.21 -5.33
C GLU A 22 -23.08 12.96 -5.29
N GLN A 23 -22.35 13.59 -6.22
CA GLN A 23 -20.89 13.56 -6.26
C GLN A 23 -20.30 14.92 -5.88
N VAL A 24 -19.33 14.91 -4.96
CA VAL A 24 -18.58 16.10 -4.57
C VAL A 24 -17.14 15.99 -5.04
N TYR A 25 -16.70 16.98 -5.82
CA TYR A 25 -15.32 17.09 -6.26
C TYR A 25 -14.46 17.80 -5.22
N THR A 26 -13.31 17.20 -4.89
CA THR A 26 -12.32 17.80 -3.98
C THR A 26 -10.89 17.66 -4.49
N THR A 27 -9.98 18.41 -3.87
CA THR A 27 -8.53 18.45 -4.13
C THR A 27 -7.77 18.09 -2.85
N VAL A 28 -6.48 17.72 -2.95
CA VAL A 28 -5.65 17.39 -1.77
C VAL A 28 -5.70 18.53 -0.74
N LYS A 29 -5.64 19.78 -1.19
CA LYS A 29 -5.64 20.97 -0.35
C LYS A 29 -6.95 21.17 0.42
N LYS A 30 -8.10 20.91 -0.24
CA LYS A 30 -9.43 21.12 0.34
C LYS A 30 -10.04 19.89 1.02
N LEU A 31 -9.41 18.72 0.85
CA LEU A 31 -9.93 17.43 1.30
C LEU A 31 -10.43 17.44 2.75
N LYS A 32 -9.65 17.99 3.69
CA LYS A 32 -10.02 18.02 5.11
C LYS A 32 -11.25 18.90 5.38
N GLU A 33 -11.36 20.03 4.68
CA GLU A 33 -12.51 20.94 4.80
C GLU A 33 -13.76 20.29 4.20
N ASP A 34 -13.63 19.73 3.00
CA ASP A 34 -14.73 19.10 2.27
C ASP A 34 -15.26 17.85 3.00
N LEU A 35 -14.38 17.01 3.55
CA LEU A 35 -14.80 15.85 4.35
C LEU A 35 -15.62 16.28 5.58
N ARG A 36 -15.25 17.38 6.24
CA ARG A 36 -16.03 17.93 7.37
C ARG A 36 -17.36 18.51 6.93
N ARG A 37 -17.39 19.18 5.78
CA ARG A 37 -18.59 19.84 5.25
C ARG A 37 -19.63 18.86 4.73
N TYR A 38 -19.20 17.87 3.95
CA TYR A 38 -20.11 16.99 3.19
C TYR A 38 -20.33 15.62 3.85
N GLN A 39 -19.41 15.15 4.70
CA GLN A 39 -19.50 13.86 5.40
C GLN A 39 -19.94 12.68 4.49
N PRO A 40 -19.23 12.42 3.36
CA PRO A 40 -19.66 11.44 2.37
C PRO A 40 -19.82 10.02 2.93
N GLU A 41 -20.77 9.26 2.36
CA GLU A 41 -20.91 7.84 2.71
C GLU A 41 -19.72 7.01 2.21
N TYR A 42 -19.29 7.28 0.98
CA TYR A 42 -18.19 6.61 0.33
C TYR A 42 -17.13 7.63 -0.08
N LEU A 43 -15.85 7.29 0.13
CA LEU A 43 -14.74 8.03 -0.44
C LEU A 43 -14.05 7.18 -1.47
N ILE A 44 -14.02 7.63 -2.71
CA ILE A 44 -13.30 6.97 -3.81
C ILE A 44 -12.01 7.74 -4.01
N SER A 45 -10.87 7.07 -3.82
CA SER A 45 -9.58 7.76 -3.87
C SER A 45 -8.39 6.82 -4.08
N VAL A 46 -7.21 7.42 -4.15
CA VAL A 46 -5.92 6.73 -4.25
C VAL A 46 -5.33 6.43 -2.87
N PRO A 47 -4.42 5.43 -2.73
CA PRO A 47 -3.78 5.08 -1.47
C PRO A 47 -3.21 6.26 -0.69
N LEU A 48 -2.54 7.20 -1.37
CA LEU A 48 -1.95 8.38 -0.74
C LEU A 48 -2.94 9.21 0.09
N VAL A 49 -4.22 9.25 -0.30
CA VAL A 49 -5.25 9.97 0.45
C VAL A 49 -5.54 9.28 1.79
N TYR A 50 -5.57 7.95 1.79
CA TYR A 50 -5.72 7.17 3.01
C TYR A 50 -4.47 7.26 3.90
N GLU A 51 -3.27 7.27 3.31
CA GLU A 51 -2.01 7.55 4.01
C GLU A 51 -2.02 8.95 4.64
N THR A 52 -2.47 9.97 3.92
CA THR A 52 -2.57 11.35 4.44
C THR A 52 -3.54 11.43 5.62
N LEU A 53 -4.70 10.75 5.51
CA LEU A 53 -5.67 10.65 6.61
C LEU A 53 -5.08 9.93 7.81
N TYR A 54 -4.37 8.81 7.59
CA TYR A 54 -3.66 8.07 8.63
C TYR A 54 -2.63 8.97 9.34
N SER A 55 -1.74 9.63 8.60
CA SER A 55 -0.71 10.51 9.16
C SER A 55 -1.32 11.68 9.94
N ALA A 56 -2.43 12.26 9.45
CA ALA A 56 -3.14 13.30 10.18
C ALA A 56 -3.70 12.82 11.52
N ILE A 57 -4.23 11.59 11.57
CA ILE A 57 -4.71 10.97 12.81
C ILE A 57 -3.55 10.67 13.76
N GLN A 58 -2.46 10.11 13.26
CA GLN A 58 -1.27 9.84 14.06
C GLN A 58 -0.69 11.13 14.66
N LYS A 59 -0.61 12.21 13.87
CA LYS A 59 -0.18 13.55 14.35
C LYS A 59 -1.11 14.09 15.43
N GLN A 60 -2.42 13.91 15.30
CA GLN A 60 -3.38 14.32 16.33
C GLN A 60 -3.22 13.52 17.64
N ILE A 61 -2.90 12.22 17.55
CA ILE A 61 -2.59 11.39 18.71
C ILE A 61 -1.25 11.82 19.33
N SER A 62 -0.21 11.99 18.51
CA SER A 62 1.15 12.34 18.95
C SER A 62 1.29 13.75 19.54
N THR A 63 0.34 14.64 19.29
CA THR A 63 0.29 15.99 19.88
C THR A 63 -0.59 16.07 21.14
N SER A 64 -1.31 15.01 21.49
CA SER A 64 -2.16 14.97 22.69
C SER A 64 -1.36 14.77 24.00
N SER A 65 -2.00 14.92 25.16
CA SER A 65 -1.35 14.66 26.46
C SER A 65 -0.87 13.21 26.59
N ALA A 66 0.15 12.96 27.43
CA ALA A 66 0.74 11.63 27.62
C ALA A 66 -0.31 10.56 27.98
N ALA A 67 -1.24 10.88 28.88
CA ALA A 67 -2.35 10.00 29.23
C ALA A 67 -3.23 9.66 28.00
N ARG A 68 -3.55 10.66 27.16
CA ARG A 68 -4.39 10.47 25.98
C ARG A 68 -3.67 9.63 24.91
N LYS A 69 -2.36 9.82 24.73
CA LYS A 69 -1.51 8.98 23.88
C LYS A 69 -1.52 7.52 24.32
N PHE A 70 -1.28 7.30 25.61
CA PHE A 70 -1.24 5.95 26.18
C PHE A 70 -2.57 5.22 26.00
N VAL A 71 -3.69 5.91 26.29
CA VAL A 71 -5.04 5.35 26.10
C VAL A 71 -5.32 5.05 24.63
N ALA A 72 -5.06 6.01 23.74
CA ALA A 72 -5.29 5.82 22.30
C ALA A 72 -4.45 4.68 21.72
N GLY A 73 -3.15 4.65 22.01
CA GLY A 73 -2.25 3.59 21.57
C GLY A 73 -2.65 2.22 22.09
N SER A 74 -3.03 2.11 23.36
CA SER A 74 -3.48 0.84 23.96
C SER A 74 -4.76 0.33 23.31
N LEU A 75 -5.76 1.21 23.10
CA LEU A 75 -7.03 0.84 22.47
C LEU A 75 -6.89 0.46 20.99
N ILE A 76 -6.00 1.14 20.27
CA ILE A 76 -5.64 0.79 18.89
C ILE A 76 -4.95 -0.58 18.85
N ASN A 77 -3.99 -0.85 19.74
CA ASN A 77 -3.33 -2.16 19.83
C ASN A 77 -4.30 -3.29 20.16
N ILE A 78 -5.21 -3.08 21.11
CA ILE A 78 -6.30 -4.02 21.41
C ILE A 78 -7.14 -4.30 20.15
N SER A 79 -7.44 -3.27 19.38
CA SER A 79 -8.24 -3.41 18.16
C SER A 79 -7.48 -4.13 17.04
N PHE A 80 -6.17 -3.93 16.91
CA PHE A 80 -5.33 -4.72 16.01
C PHE A 80 -5.38 -6.21 16.37
N LEU A 81 -5.17 -6.55 17.65
CA LEU A 81 -5.22 -7.94 18.13
C LEU A 81 -6.60 -8.57 17.94
N TYR A 82 -7.66 -7.80 18.23
CA TYR A 82 -9.04 -8.23 17.97
C TYR A 82 -9.28 -8.53 16.49
N MET A 83 -8.86 -7.62 15.59
CA MET A 83 -9.05 -7.80 14.15
C MET A 83 -8.19 -8.91 13.56
N GLU A 84 -7.00 -9.16 14.10
CA GLU A 84 -6.19 -10.34 13.75
C GLU A 84 -6.88 -11.64 14.13
N ALA A 85 -7.32 -11.77 15.39
CA ALA A 85 -8.08 -12.93 15.85
C ALA A 85 -9.38 -13.12 15.06
N LYS A 86 -10.05 -12.02 14.73
CA LYS A 86 -11.25 -12.02 13.88
C LYS A 86 -10.99 -12.58 12.49
N ARG A 87 -9.94 -12.13 11.81
CA ARG A 87 -9.58 -12.63 10.48
C ARG A 87 -9.28 -14.12 10.50
N VAL A 88 -8.61 -14.63 11.55
CA VAL A 88 -8.32 -16.06 11.70
C VAL A 88 -9.62 -16.87 11.78
N TYR A 89 -10.51 -16.56 12.73
CA TYR A 89 -11.73 -17.36 12.88
C TYR A 89 -12.72 -17.16 11.73
N GLU A 90 -12.72 -16.00 11.05
CA GLU A 90 -13.51 -15.75 9.84
C GLU A 90 -12.91 -16.39 8.58
N GLY A 91 -11.65 -16.84 8.62
CA GLY A 91 -11.01 -17.49 7.49
C GLY A 91 -10.45 -16.54 6.43
N LYS A 92 -10.17 -15.29 6.82
CA LYS A 92 -9.78 -14.17 5.96
C LYS A 92 -8.29 -13.81 6.09
N VAL A 93 -7.45 -14.78 6.46
CA VAL A 93 -5.99 -14.60 6.50
C VAL A 93 -5.42 -14.99 5.14
N LEU A 94 -4.63 -14.11 4.54
CA LEU A 94 -3.89 -14.43 3.32
C LEU A 94 -2.68 -15.30 3.66
N THR A 95 -2.52 -16.42 2.95
CA THR A 95 -1.33 -17.29 3.04
C THR A 95 -0.84 -17.57 1.62
N GLY A 96 0.48 -17.46 1.37
CA GLY A 96 1.06 -17.67 0.04
C GLY A 96 1.35 -19.13 -0.33
N LYS A 97 1.63 -19.98 0.66
CA LYS A 97 2.01 -21.37 0.44
C LYS A 97 0.90 -22.31 0.86
N ARG A 98 0.59 -23.28 -0.02
CA ARG A 98 -0.32 -24.38 0.30
C ARG A 98 0.28 -25.20 1.44
N GLN A 99 -0.34 -25.14 2.61
CA GLN A 99 0.07 -25.92 3.78
C GLN A 99 -0.87 -27.12 3.96
N GLN A 100 -0.29 -28.29 4.17
CA GLN A 100 -1.03 -29.48 4.57
C GLN A 100 -1.33 -29.34 6.07
N LEU A 101 -2.56 -28.98 6.39
CA LEU A 101 -2.98 -28.71 7.76
C LEU A 101 -3.73 -29.91 8.34
N PHE A 102 -3.33 -30.36 9.52
CA PHE A 102 -4.09 -31.33 10.29
C PHE A 102 -5.40 -30.70 10.77
N ILE A 103 -6.53 -31.41 10.62
CA ILE A 103 -7.87 -30.92 10.97
C ILE A 103 -7.92 -30.44 12.43
N PHE A 104 -7.30 -31.18 13.36
CA PHE A 104 -7.22 -30.79 14.77
C PHE A 104 -6.51 -29.44 14.98
N ALA A 105 -5.41 -29.19 14.26
CA ALA A 105 -4.69 -27.92 14.36
C ALA A 105 -5.55 -26.75 13.85
N VAL A 106 -6.31 -26.96 12.77
CA VAL A 106 -7.24 -25.97 12.22
C VAL A 106 -8.36 -25.63 13.21
N ILE A 107 -8.96 -26.65 13.85
CA ILE A 107 -10.02 -26.46 14.84
C ILE A 107 -9.46 -25.71 16.04
N LEU A 108 -8.29 -26.10 16.55
CA LEU A 108 -7.66 -25.45 17.70
C LEU A 108 -7.32 -23.98 17.42
N ASP A 109 -6.76 -23.67 16.25
CA ASP A 109 -6.48 -22.30 15.79
C ASP A 109 -7.78 -21.47 15.73
N TRP A 110 -8.83 -22.03 15.14
CA TRP A 110 -10.14 -21.37 15.07
C TRP A 110 -10.75 -21.10 16.44
N VAL A 111 -10.75 -22.09 17.34
CA VAL A 111 -11.30 -21.95 18.71
C VAL A 111 -10.51 -20.91 19.49
N ARG A 112 -9.17 -20.98 19.47
CA ARG A 112 -8.29 -20.01 20.14
C ARG A 112 -8.56 -18.59 19.65
N ALA A 113 -8.60 -18.39 18.33
CA ALA A 113 -8.88 -17.09 17.74
C ALA A 113 -10.28 -16.56 18.14
N ARG A 114 -11.29 -17.42 18.18
CA ARG A 114 -12.64 -17.04 18.60
C ARG A 114 -12.70 -16.65 20.08
N VAL A 115 -12.00 -17.36 20.96
CA VAL A 115 -11.90 -17.03 22.38
C VAL A 115 -11.18 -15.70 22.58
N ILE A 116 -10.04 -15.50 21.93
CA ILE A 116 -9.29 -14.23 21.99
C ILE A 116 -10.16 -13.07 21.51
N ALA A 117 -10.83 -13.23 20.35
CA ALA A 117 -11.71 -12.20 19.83
C ALA A 117 -12.88 -11.91 20.76
N ALA A 118 -13.47 -12.92 21.40
CA ALA A 118 -14.55 -12.74 22.37
C ALA A 118 -14.08 -11.97 23.62
N LEU A 119 -12.88 -12.26 24.14
CA LEU A 119 -12.30 -11.57 25.29
C LEU A 119 -11.95 -10.10 24.97
N LEU A 120 -11.44 -9.83 23.77
CA LEU A 120 -11.07 -8.48 23.35
C LEU A 120 -12.25 -7.65 22.83
N TRP A 121 -13.39 -8.29 22.50
CA TRP A 121 -14.54 -7.61 21.91
C TRP A 121 -15.08 -6.44 22.76
N PRO A 122 -15.30 -6.57 24.09
CA PRO A 122 -15.77 -5.45 24.90
C PRO A 122 -14.81 -4.26 24.89
N LEU A 123 -13.50 -4.53 24.92
CA LEU A 123 -12.47 -3.49 24.88
C LEU A 123 -12.39 -2.82 23.49
N HIS A 124 -12.61 -3.59 22.42
CA HIS A 124 -12.72 -3.06 21.07
C HIS A 124 -13.96 -2.17 20.90
N ILE A 125 -15.12 -2.57 21.46
CA ILE A 125 -16.33 -1.71 21.46
C ILE A 125 -16.08 -0.43 22.26
N LEU A 126 -15.40 -0.51 23.40
CA LEU A 126 -15.01 0.67 24.18
C LEU A 126 -14.09 1.60 23.36
N ALA A 127 -13.13 1.02 22.61
CA ALA A 127 -12.27 1.79 21.70
C ALA A 127 -13.07 2.55 20.63
N ILE A 128 -14.08 1.89 20.04
CA ILE A 128 -14.98 2.51 19.07
C ILE A 128 -15.69 3.73 19.67
N GLN A 129 -16.24 3.58 20.88
CA GLN A 129 -17.03 4.63 21.52
C GLN A 129 -16.18 5.83 21.98
N LEU A 130 -15.00 5.59 22.56
CA LEU A 130 -14.19 6.64 23.18
C LEU A 130 -13.25 7.35 22.21
N VAL A 131 -12.63 6.59 21.30
CA VAL A 131 -11.56 7.08 20.43
C VAL A 131 -12.07 7.20 18.99
N TYR A 132 -12.71 6.15 18.47
CA TYR A 132 -12.99 6.11 17.02
C TYR A 132 -14.11 7.03 16.61
N ARG A 133 -15.08 7.34 17.47
CA ARG A 133 -16.10 8.37 17.16
C ARG A 133 -15.48 9.73 16.82
N LYS A 134 -14.41 10.14 17.51
CA LYS A 134 -13.68 11.38 17.22
C LYS A 134 -12.86 11.27 15.95
N ILE A 135 -12.23 10.11 15.73
CA ILE A 135 -11.45 9.83 14.52
C ILE A 135 -12.37 9.78 13.29
N HIS A 136 -13.52 9.12 13.35
CA HIS A 136 -14.52 9.04 12.29
C HIS A 136 -15.06 10.42 11.92
N SER A 137 -15.34 11.27 12.92
CA SER A 137 -15.71 12.67 12.66
C SER A 137 -14.60 13.46 11.97
N ALA A 138 -13.32 13.16 12.26
CA ALA A 138 -12.18 13.79 11.61
C ALA A 138 -11.91 13.26 10.19
N ILE A 139 -12.16 11.97 9.94
CA ILE A 139 -12.10 11.33 8.60
C ILE A 139 -13.28 11.81 7.74
N GLY A 140 -14.45 12.01 8.35
CA GLY A 140 -15.65 12.50 7.69
C GLY A 140 -16.26 11.53 6.69
N MET A 141 -16.19 10.21 6.96
CA MET A 141 -16.79 9.18 6.11
C MET A 141 -17.63 8.20 6.93
N SER A 142 -18.80 7.79 6.43
CA SER A 142 -19.75 6.99 7.21
C SER A 142 -19.91 5.51 6.80
N LYS A 143 -19.58 5.09 5.56
CA LYS A 143 -19.73 3.69 5.10
C LYS A 143 -18.41 3.00 4.76
N ALA A 144 -17.72 3.40 3.68
CA ALA A 144 -16.52 2.71 3.22
C ALA A 144 -15.65 3.53 2.27
N GLY A 145 -14.33 3.37 2.39
CA GLY A 145 -13.36 3.87 1.43
C GLY A 145 -13.14 2.85 0.31
N ILE A 146 -12.97 3.34 -0.92
CA ILE A 146 -12.51 2.56 -2.06
C ILE A 146 -11.13 3.12 -2.46
N SER A 147 -10.14 2.25 -2.47
CA SER A 147 -8.75 2.55 -2.84
C SER A 147 -8.39 1.84 -4.14
N ALA A 148 -7.90 2.58 -5.14
CA ALA A 148 -7.28 2.04 -6.35
C ALA A 148 -6.32 3.05 -6.99
N GLY A 149 -5.66 2.69 -8.09
CA GLY A 149 -4.74 3.58 -8.81
C GLY A 149 -3.31 3.63 -8.23
N GLY A 150 -3.03 2.85 -7.19
CA GLY A 150 -1.72 2.63 -6.59
C GLY A 150 -1.72 1.41 -5.66
N SER A 151 -0.55 1.04 -5.13
CA SER A 151 -0.47 0.00 -4.09
C SER A 151 -0.99 0.56 -2.77
N LEU A 152 -1.84 -0.21 -2.07
CA LEU A 152 -2.33 0.17 -0.74
C LEU A 152 -1.47 -0.51 0.32
N PRO A 153 -0.67 0.23 1.10
CA PRO A 153 0.20 -0.38 2.10
C PRO A 153 -0.61 -1.14 3.15
N LEU A 154 -0.15 -2.35 3.50
CA LEU A 154 -0.89 -3.24 4.40
C LEU A 154 -1.08 -2.63 5.81
N HIS A 155 -0.18 -1.76 6.27
CA HIS A 155 -0.30 -1.11 7.57
C HIS A 155 -1.44 -0.09 7.60
N ILE A 156 -1.66 0.63 6.49
CA ILE A 156 -2.80 1.54 6.30
C ILE A 156 -4.10 0.74 6.31
N ASP A 157 -4.14 -0.33 5.53
CA ASP A 157 -5.28 -1.24 5.42
C ASP A 157 -5.69 -1.83 6.79
N ARG A 158 -4.71 -2.32 7.56
CA ARG A 158 -4.90 -2.81 8.93
C ARG A 158 -5.39 -1.71 9.87
N PHE A 159 -4.85 -0.49 9.77
CA PHE A 159 -5.23 0.60 10.63
C PHE A 159 -6.70 0.98 10.42
N PHE A 160 -7.12 1.18 9.17
CA PHE A 160 -8.52 1.51 8.86
C PHE A 160 -9.47 0.40 9.31
N GLU A 161 -9.09 -0.88 9.11
CA GLU A 161 -9.84 -2.02 9.65
C GLU A 161 -9.96 -1.92 11.19
N ALA A 162 -8.85 -1.70 11.90
CA ALA A 162 -8.81 -1.63 13.37
C ALA A 162 -9.67 -0.50 13.95
N ILE A 163 -9.77 0.65 13.28
CA ILE A 163 -10.65 1.75 13.69
C ILE A 163 -12.10 1.58 13.20
N GLY A 164 -12.44 0.46 12.56
CA GLY A 164 -13.80 0.16 12.11
C GLY A 164 -14.22 0.81 10.80
N VAL A 165 -13.27 1.33 10.01
CA VAL A 165 -13.53 1.88 8.66
C VAL A 165 -13.25 0.80 7.63
N LYS A 166 -14.24 0.49 6.79
CA LYS A 166 -14.05 -0.49 5.71
C LYS A 166 -13.30 0.16 4.56
N LEU A 167 -12.11 -0.35 4.25
CA LEU A 167 -11.35 0.03 3.06
C LEU A 167 -11.36 -1.13 2.07
N GLN A 168 -11.87 -0.88 0.86
CA GLN A 168 -11.92 -1.85 -0.23
C GLN A 168 -10.83 -1.51 -1.24
N ASN A 169 -9.94 -2.46 -1.50
CA ASN A 169 -8.88 -2.29 -2.48
C ASN A 169 -9.33 -2.83 -3.86
N GLY A 170 -8.98 -2.11 -4.92
CA GLY A 170 -9.25 -2.48 -6.30
C GLY A 170 -8.00 -2.39 -7.16
N TYR A 171 -7.90 -3.29 -8.14
CA TYR A 171 -6.80 -3.34 -9.10
C TYR A 171 -7.33 -3.20 -10.52
N GLY A 172 -6.56 -2.50 -11.33
CA GLY A 172 -6.95 -2.13 -12.67
C GLY A 172 -5.94 -1.25 -13.39
N LEU A 173 -6.00 -1.24 -14.71
CA LEU A 173 -5.21 -0.40 -15.60
C LEU A 173 -6.13 0.33 -16.59
N THR A 174 -5.57 1.30 -17.33
CA THR A 174 -6.32 1.99 -18.39
C THR A 174 -6.77 1.01 -19.48
N GLU A 175 -5.91 0.06 -19.78
CA GLU A 175 -6.08 -1.01 -20.75
C GLU A 175 -7.18 -2.02 -20.32
N THR A 176 -7.69 -1.94 -19.09
CA THR A 176 -8.73 -2.83 -18.55
C THR A 176 -10.00 -2.09 -18.10
N SER A 177 -10.21 -0.86 -18.56
CA SER A 177 -11.48 -0.11 -18.48
C SER A 177 -12.29 -0.11 -17.15
N PRO A 178 -11.74 0.28 -15.99
CA PRO A 178 -10.37 0.17 -15.53
C PRO A 178 -10.15 -1.10 -14.73
N ALA A 179 -11.19 -1.78 -14.25
CA ALA A 179 -11.10 -2.76 -13.17
C ALA A 179 -10.79 -4.18 -13.66
N VAL A 180 -9.91 -4.88 -12.94
CA VAL A 180 -9.60 -6.30 -13.12
C VAL A 180 -10.13 -7.10 -11.93
N ALA A 181 -9.80 -6.67 -10.71
CA ALA A 181 -10.16 -7.33 -9.47
C ALA A 181 -10.53 -6.31 -8.40
N VAL A 182 -11.44 -6.70 -7.50
CA VAL A 182 -11.87 -5.82 -6.40
C VAL A 182 -12.25 -6.61 -5.16
N ARG A 183 -11.86 -6.10 -3.98
CA ARG A 183 -12.33 -6.62 -2.71
C ARG A 183 -13.80 -6.27 -2.49
N ARG A 184 -14.59 -7.25 -2.07
CA ARG A 184 -16.05 -7.09 -1.93
C ARG A 184 -16.42 -6.72 -0.49
N PRO A 185 -17.53 -6.00 -0.25
CA PRO A 185 -17.91 -5.62 1.12
C PRO A 185 -18.12 -6.82 2.07
N LYS A 186 -18.53 -7.97 1.52
CA LYS A 186 -18.74 -9.21 2.27
C LYS A 186 -17.47 -10.07 2.41
N CYS A 187 -16.44 -9.81 1.60
CA CYS A 187 -15.20 -10.58 1.57
C CYS A 187 -14.02 -9.64 1.29
N ASN A 188 -13.46 -9.09 2.38
CA ASN A 188 -12.35 -8.13 2.37
C ASN A 188 -11.12 -8.78 3.01
N VAL A 189 -10.33 -9.51 2.22
CA VAL A 189 -9.10 -10.17 2.68
C VAL A 189 -7.93 -9.21 2.49
N LEU A 190 -7.34 -8.74 3.59
CA LEU A 190 -6.22 -7.80 3.55
C LEU A 190 -5.00 -8.41 2.85
N GLY A 191 -4.22 -7.57 2.16
CA GLY A 191 -3.09 -7.98 1.33
C GLY A 191 -3.46 -8.46 -0.09
N THR A 192 -4.74 -8.70 -0.38
CA THR A 192 -5.20 -9.03 -1.75
C THR A 192 -5.73 -7.79 -2.49
N VAL A 193 -6.00 -7.89 -3.78
CA VAL A 193 -6.86 -6.94 -4.51
C VAL A 193 -8.27 -7.51 -4.76
N GLY A 194 -8.56 -8.67 -4.17
CA GLY A 194 -9.84 -9.36 -4.23
C GLY A 194 -9.98 -10.29 -5.43
N HIS A 195 -11.21 -10.69 -5.71
CA HIS A 195 -11.53 -11.58 -6.83
C HIS A 195 -11.59 -10.81 -8.15
N PRO A 196 -11.33 -11.49 -9.29
CA PRO A 196 -11.65 -10.94 -10.60
C PRO A 196 -13.11 -10.45 -10.66
N ILE A 197 -13.33 -9.35 -11.38
CA ILE A 197 -14.68 -8.91 -11.71
C ILE A 197 -15.36 -9.95 -12.62
N LYS A 198 -16.69 -9.88 -12.74
CA LYS A 198 -17.43 -10.86 -13.56
C LYS A 198 -16.90 -10.87 -15.00
N HIS A 199 -16.86 -12.06 -15.60
CA HIS A 199 -16.39 -12.28 -16.97
C HIS A 199 -14.91 -11.91 -17.20
N THR A 200 -14.11 -11.85 -16.14
CA THR A 200 -12.66 -11.64 -16.23
C THR A 200 -11.91 -12.93 -15.90
N GLU A 201 -11.06 -13.34 -16.82
CA GLU A 201 -10.11 -14.43 -16.64
C GLU A 201 -8.74 -13.86 -16.30
N ILE A 202 -8.06 -14.51 -15.37
CA ILE A 202 -6.71 -14.15 -14.95
C ILE A 202 -5.86 -15.41 -14.96
N LYS A 203 -4.66 -15.32 -15.50
CA LYS A 203 -3.61 -16.34 -15.36
C LYS A 203 -2.31 -15.67 -14.94
N VAL A 204 -1.49 -16.41 -14.20
CA VAL A 204 -0.13 -15.98 -13.85
C VAL A 204 0.83 -16.83 -14.65
N VAL A 205 1.79 -16.19 -15.30
CA VAL A 205 2.78 -16.89 -16.14
C VAL A 205 4.20 -16.59 -15.69
N ASP A 206 5.08 -17.54 -15.90
CA ASP A 206 6.51 -17.35 -15.73
C ASP A 206 7.03 -16.31 -16.73
N SER A 207 7.90 -15.41 -16.27
CA SER A 207 8.37 -14.27 -17.08
C SER A 207 9.27 -14.68 -18.24
N GLU A 208 10.01 -15.80 -18.10
CA GLU A 208 10.98 -16.24 -19.11
C GLU A 208 10.36 -17.26 -20.07
N THR A 209 9.67 -18.26 -19.51
CA THR A 209 9.14 -19.39 -20.27
C THR A 209 7.72 -19.17 -20.78
N GLY A 210 7.00 -18.19 -20.22
CA GLY A 210 5.60 -17.92 -20.56
C GLY A 210 4.61 -19.00 -20.13
N ARG A 211 5.06 -20.03 -19.41
CA ARG A 211 4.22 -21.13 -18.92
C ARG A 211 3.29 -20.64 -17.82
N VAL A 212 2.06 -21.17 -17.80
CA VAL A 212 1.11 -20.89 -16.72
C VAL A 212 1.62 -21.51 -15.43
N LEU A 213 1.68 -20.69 -14.38
CA LEU A 213 2.12 -21.08 -13.06
C LEU A 213 0.92 -21.51 -12.20
N PRO A 214 1.12 -22.46 -11.26
CA PRO A 214 0.06 -22.87 -10.33
C PRO A 214 -0.22 -21.77 -9.29
N ASP A 215 -1.43 -21.76 -8.74
CA ASP A 215 -1.83 -20.87 -7.63
C ASP A 215 -0.79 -20.89 -6.49
N GLY A 216 -0.51 -19.71 -5.93
CA GLY A 216 0.54 -19.49 -4.93
C GLY A 216 1.92 -19.20 -5.51
N SER A 217 2.12 -19.34 -6.83
CA SER A 217 3.39 -19.02 -7.49
C SER A 217 3.37 -17.60 -8.07
N LYS A 218 4.47 -16.88 -7.86
CA LYS A 218 4.66 -15.50 -8.33
C LYS A 218 5.04 -15.49 -9.82
N GLY A 219 4.44 -14.59 -10.59
CA GLY A 219 4.76 -14.38 -12.01
C GLY A 219 4.03 -13.18 -12.61
N ILE A 220 4.07 -13.06 -13.94
CA ILE A 220 3.41 -11.99 -14.70
C ILE A 220 1.91 -12.27 -14.79
N ILE A 221 1.11 -11.26 -14.44
CA ILE A 221 -0.34 -11.34 -14.52
C ILE A 221 -0.77 -11.08 -15.97
N LYS A 222 -1.53 -12.02 -16.54
CA LYS A 222 -2.24 -11.84 -17.80
C LYS A 222 -3.74 -11.82 -17.56
N VAL A 223 -4.45 -10.92 -18.24
CA VAL A 223 -5.89 -10.70 -18.07
C VAL A 223 -6.60 -10.86 -19.41
N ARG A 224 -7.77 -11.49 -19.42
CA ARG A 224 -8.67 -11.54 -20.56
C ARG A 224 -10.09 -11.27 -20.10
N GLY A 225 -10.85 -10.51 -20.87
CA GLY A 225 -12.23 -10.19 -20.54
C GLY A 225 -12.78 -9.04 -21.38
N PRO A 226 -14.08 -8.73 -21.25
CA PRO A 226 -14.76 -7.72 -22.06
C PRO A 226 -14.25 -6.29 -21.80
N GLN A 227 -13.59 -6.07 -20.67
CA GLN A 227 -13.04 -4.77 -20.28
C GLN A 227 -11.66 -4.47 -20.86
N VAL A 228 -10.99 -5.50 -21.41
CA VAL A 228 -9.66 -5.36 -22.01
C VAL A 228 -9.77 -4.52 -23.29
N MET A 229 -8.83 -3.59 -23.47
CA MET A 229 -8.77 -2.69 -24.62
C MET A 229 -8.68 -3.45 -25.94
N LYS A 230 -9.03 -2.77 -27.04
CA LYS A 230 -8.83 -3.30 -28.40
C LYS A 230 -7.40 -3.12 -28.92
N GLY A 231 -6.62 -2.26 -28.27
CA GLY A 231 -5.27 -1.88 -28.68
C GLY A 231 -5.00 -0.39 -28.55
N TYR A 232 -3.76 -0.01 -28.79
CA TYR A 232 -3.31 1.37 -28.73
C TYR A 232 -3.56 2.09 -30.07
N TYR A 233 -4.09 3.31 -29.98
CA TYR A 233 -4.43 4.10 -31.17
C TYR A 233 -3.20 4.36 -32.05
N LYS A 234 -3.31 3.99 -33.33
CA LYS A 234 -2.24 4.13 -34.35
C LYS A 234 -0.90 3.49 -33.96
N ASN A 235 -0.91 2.48 -33.07
CA ASN A 235 0.32 1.81 -32.64
C ASN A 235 0.13 0.29 -32.61
N PRO A 236 0.13 -0.38 -33.79
CA PRO A 236 -0.01 -1.82 -33.88
C PRO A 236 1.13 -2.56 -33.18
N SER A 237 2.38 -2.09 -33.31
CA SER A 237 3.52 -2.73 -32.65
C SER A 237 3.39 -2.78 -31.12
N ALA A 238 2.95 -1.69 -30.47
CA ALA A 238 2.69 -1.72 -29.03
C ALA A 238 1.48 -2.58 -28.68
N THR A 239 0.48 -2.64 -29.57
CA THR A 239 -0.72 -3.46 -29.39
C THR A 239 -0.37 -4.94 -29.40
N ASP A 240 0.39 -5.39 -30.39
CA ASP A 240 0.81 -6.79 -30.54
C ASP A 240 1.76 -7.24 -29.43
N LYS A 241 2.51 -6.31 -28.83
CA LYS A 241 3.33 -6.59 -27.63
C LYS A 241 2.50 -6.76 -26.36
N ALA A 242 1.33 -6.11 -26.29
CA ALA A 242 0.49 -6.07 -25.10
C ALA A 242 -0.64 -7.11 -25.14
N LEU A 243 -1.19 -7.40 -26.31
CA LEU A 243 -2.28 -8.35 -26.53
C LEU A 243 -1.79 -9.50 -27.39
N ASP A 244 -2.01 -10.73 -26.92
CA ASP A 244 -1.78 -11.91 -27.76
C ASP A 244 -2.99 -12.26 -28.62
N VAL A 245 -2.79 -13.21 -29.54
CA VAL A 245 -3.80 -13.69 -30.50
C VAL A 245 -5.06 -14.27 -29.84
N ASP A 246 -4.93 -14.73 -28.59
CA ASP A 246 -6.03 -15.32 -27.80
C ASP A 246 -6.75 -14.27 -26.94
N GLY A 247 -6.38 -12.98 -27.09
CA GLY A 247 -6.96 -11.85 -26.39
C GLY A 247 -6.46 -11.66 -24.96
N TRP A 248 -5.35 -12.30 -24.56
CA TRP A 248 -4.74 -12.04 -23.26
C TRP A 248 -3.90 -10.78 -23.31
N PHE A 249 -4.21 -9.87 -22.39
CA PHE A 249 -3.43 -8.69 -22.10
C PHE A 249 -2.32 -8.99 -21.10
N ASN A 250 -1.08 -8.67 -21.48
CA ASN A 250 0.06 -8.64 -20.58
C ASN A 250 0.06 -7.34 -19.77
N THR A 251 -0.24 -7.44 -18.48
CA THR A 251 -0.34 -6.27 -17.59
C THR A 251 1.02 -5.63 -17.27
N GLY A 252 2.10 -6.41 -17.38
CA GLY A 252 3.42 -6.06 -16.84
C GLY A 252 3.48 -5.99 -15.31
N ASP A 253 2.43 -6.41 -14.62
CA ASP A 253 2.35 -6.49 -13.16
C ASP A 253 2.74 -7.90 -12.70
N ILE A 254 3.44 -7.95 -11.55
CA ILE A 254 3.83 -9.19 -10.91
C ILE A 254 2.87 -9.48 -9.75
N GLY A 255 2.45 -10.74 -9.65
CA GLY A 255 1.65 -11.20 -8.54
C GLY A 255 1.38 -12.70 -8.58
N TRP A 256 0.40 -13.13 -7.80
CA TRP A 256 0.02 -14.53 -7.68
C TRP A 256 -1.47 -14.66 -7.35
N ILE A 257 -2.04 -15.82 -7.69
CA ILE A 257 -3.42 -16.16 -7.34
C ILE A 257 -3.39 -16.95 -6.03
N ALA A 258 -4.16 -16.51 -5.04
CA ALA A 258 -4.23 -17.18 -3.76
C ALA A 258 -4.85 -18.57 -3.89
N PRO A 259 -4.14 -19.64 -3.44
CA PRO A 259 -4.63 -20.99 -3.60
C PRO A 259 -5.84 -21.26 -2.70
N ASN A 260 -6.72 -22.13 -3.15
CA ASN A 260 -7.81 -22.65 -2.30
C ASN A 260 -7.23 -23.44 -1.13
N MET A 261 -7.53 -23.01 0.10
CA MET A 261 -6.99 -23.60 1.33
C MET A 261 -8.07 -23.76 2.40
N ALA A 262 -7.78 -24.57 3.42
CA ALA A 262 -8.64 -24.72 4.60
C ALA A 262 -8.26 -23.76 5.74
N GLY A 263 -9.01 -23.81 6.83
CA GLY A 263 -8.69 -23.10 8.07
C GLY A 263 -8.74 -21.58 7.97
N ARG A 264 -7.68 -20.91 8.42
CA ARG A 264 -7.61 -19.44 8.51
C ARG A 264 -7.58 -18.74 7.15
N SER A 265 -7.33 -19.47 6.06
CA SER A 265 -7.26 -18.91 4.69
C SER A 265 -8.39 -19.38 3.77
N ARG A 266 -9.45 -19.98 4.32
CA ARG A 266 -10.54 -20.57 3.52
C ARG A 266 -11.36 -19.62 2.66
N CYS A 267 -11.27 -18.31 2.91
CA CYS A 267 -11.96 -17.31 2.11
C CYS A 267 -11.08 -16.63 1.06
N CYS A 268 -9.79 -16.94 0.96
CA CYS A 268 -8.88 -16.22 0.05
C CYS A 268 -8.74 -16.83 -1.35
N GLY A 269 -9.20 -18.07 -1.55
CA GLY A 269 -9.00 -18.79 -2.80
C GLY A 269 -9.47 -18.04 -4.05
N GLY A 270 -8.64 -18.02 -5.09
CA GLY A 270 -8.91 -17.31 -6.35
C GLY A 270 -8.80 -15.79 -6.29
N MET A 271 -8.38 -15.21 -5.16
CA MET A 271 -8.08 -13.79 -5.07
C MET A 271 -6.71 -13.48 -5.66
N LEU A 272 -6.60 -12.33 -6.31
CA LEU A 272 -5.32 -11.85 -6.83
C LEU A 272 -4.55 -11.10 -5.75
N VAL A 273 -3.23 -11.32 -5.70
CA VAL A 273 -2.27 -10.59 -4.88
C VAL A 273 -1.26 -9.93 -5.82
N LEU A 274 -0.96 -8.65 -5.58
CA LEU A 274 0.04 -7.90 -6.35
C LEU A 274 1.31 -7.75 -5.52
N GLU A 275 2.45 -7.92 -6.17
CA GLU A 275 3.78 -7.82 -5.55
C GLU A 275 4.59 -6.64 -6.13
N GLY A 276 4.29 -6.21 -7.35
CA GLY A 276 5.03 -5.13 -7.98
C GLY A 276 4.82 -5.02 -9.49
N ARG A 277 5.74 -4.31 -10.16
CA ARG A 277 5.79 -4.15 -11.61
C ARG A 277 7.05 -4.82 -12.12
N ALA A 278 6.95 -5.61 -13.18
CA ALA A 278 8.10 -6.29 -13.77
C ALA A 278 9.19 -5.33 -14.27
N LYS A 279 8.82 -4.10 -14.63
CA LYS A 279 9.77 -3.05 -15.04
C LYS A 279 10.43 -2.34 -13.85
N ASP A 280 9.83 -2.43 -12.66
CA ASP A 280 10.36 -1.79 -11.46
C ASP A 280 11.22 -2.76 -10.63
N THR A 281 11.19 -4.06 -10.93
CA THR A 281 12.02 -5.09 -10.28
C THR A 281 13.50 -4.76 -10.47
N ILE A 282 14.22 -4.71 -9.35
CA ILE A 282 15.65 -4.46 -9.31
C ILE A 282 16.38 -5.80 -9.42
N VAL A 283 17.28 -5.91 -10.39
CA VAL A 283 18.17 -7.07 -10.52
C VAL A 283 19.54 -6.67 -9.98
N LEU A 284 19.95 -7.29 -8.87
CA LEU A 284 21.29 -7.09 -8.30
C LEU A 284 22.34 -7.84 -9.13
N THR A 285 23.62 -7.48 -9.01
CA THR A 285 24.72 -8.23 -9.65
C THR A 285 24.84 -9.66 -9.12
N THR A 286 24.24 -9.96 -7.97
CA THR A 286 24.13 -11.32 -7.42
C THR A 286 23.16 -12.20 -8.22
N GLY A 287 22.35 -11.60 -9.12
CA GLY A 287 21.27 -12.26 -9.85
C GLY A 287 19.95 -12.31 -9.07
N GLU A 288 19.91 -11.72 -7.87
CA GLU A 288 18.70 -11.68 -7.05
C GLU A 288 17.73 -10.60 -7.56
N ASN A 289 16.46 -10.98 -7.72
CA ASN A 289 15.38 -10.09 -8.10
C ASN A 289 14.69 -9.53 -6.85
N VAL A 290 14.70 -8.21 -6.73
CA VAL A 290 14.13 -7.49 -5.59
C VAL A 290 12.95 -6.64 -6.06
N GLU A 291 11.81 -6.76 -5.38
CA GLU A 291 10.70 -5.81 -5.58
C GLU A 291 10.88 -4.61 -4.64
N PRO A 292 11.22 -3.42 -5.16
CA PRO A 292 11.48 -2.27 -4.30
C PRO A 292 10.23 -1.82 -3.52
N SER A 293 9.02 -2.09 -4.03
CA SER A 293 7.77 -1.71 -3.38
C SER A 293 7.62 -2.27 -1.96
N GLU A 294 8.07 -3.51 -1.72
CA GLU A 294 7.99 -4.13 -0.38
C GLU A 294 8.78 -3.31 0.65
N LEU A 295 10.00 -2.93 0.27
CA LEU A 295 10.93 -2.16 1.11
C LEU A 295 10.47 -0.71 1.28
N GLU A 296 10.00 -0.08 0.21
CA GLU A 296 9.46 1.28 0.23
C GLU A 296 8.22 1.36 1.13
N GLU A 297 7.27 0.44 1.00
CA GLU A 297 6.08 0.38 1.85
C GLU A 297 6.40 0.10 3.32
N ALA A 298 7.46 -0.68 3.59
CA ALA A 298 7.93 -0.91 4.94
C ALA A 298 8.53 0.37 5.55
N ALA A 299 9.42 1.05 4.82
CA ALA A 299 10.08 2.28 5.24
C ALA A 299 9.10 3.44 5.47
N MET A 300 8.06 3.55 4.63
CA MET A 300 7.00 4.57 4.72
C MET A 300 6.15 4.49 6.01
N LYS A 301 6.35 3.48 6.86
CA LYS A 301 5.77 3.44 8.21
C LYS A 301 6.43 4.43 9.18
N SER A 302 7.66 4.85 8.89
CA SER A 302 8.39 5.83 9.72
C SER A 302 7.77 7.22 9.59
N SER A 303 7.62 7.94 10.71
CA SER A 303 7.23 9.35 10.68
C SER A 303 8.34 10.28 10.18
N LEU A 304 9.60 9.81 10.12
CA LEU A 304 10.74 10.62 9.67
C LEU A 304 10.95 10.57 8.15
N ILE A 305 10.37 9.59 7.47
CA ILE A 305 10.50 9.38 6.02
C ILE A 305 9.24 9.89 5.33
N LYS A 306 9.39 10.93 4.50
CA LYS A 306 8.27 11.50 3.74
C LYS A 306 8.05 10.75 2.43
N GLN A 307 9.12 10.47 1.70
CA GLN A 307 9.12 9.71 0.45
C GLN A 307 10.42 8.91 0.34
N ILE A 308 10.36 7.75 -0.32
CA ILE A 308 11.51 6.88 -0.56
C ILE A 308 11.45 6.27 -1.96
N VAL A 309 12.61 6.11 -2.60
CA VAL A 309 12.80 5.35 -3.83
C VAL A 309 13.99 4.42 -3.64
N VAL A 310 13.76 3.12 -3.60
CA VAL A 310 14.81 2.09 -3.52
C VAL A 310 15.48 1.95 -4.88
N ILE A 311 16.81 1.89 -4.88
CA ILE A 311 17.65 1.82 -6.08
C ILE A 311 18.63 0.65 -5.94
N GLY A 312 19.36 0.35 -7.01
CA GLY A 312 20.35 -0.72 -7.02
C GLY A 312 20.34 -1.60 -8.26
N GLN A 313 19.76 -1.11 -9.36
CA GLN A 313 19.83 -1.82 -10.63
C GLN A 313 21.29 -2.03 -11.04
N ASP A 314 21.65 -3.29 -11.28
CA ASP A 314 23.01 -3.72 -11.64
C ASP A 314 24.06 -3.35 -10.57
N GLN A 315 23.65 -3.24 -9.31
CA GLN A 315 24.54 -3.02 -8.16
C GLN A 315 24.65 -4.25 -7.26
N ARG A 316 25.69 -4.32 -6.43
CA ARG A 316 25.88 -5.41 -5.45
C ARG A 316 24.85 -5.40 -4.32
N ARG A 317 24.33 -4.22 -3.99
CA ARG A 317 23.42 -3.99 -2.87
C ARG A 317 22.40 -2.90 -3.18
N LEU A 318 21.27 -2.91 -2.48
CA LEU A 318 20.20 -1.93 -2.63
C LEU A 318 20.55 -0.62 -1.93
N GLY A 319 20.26 0.51 -2.54
CA GLY A 319 20.35 1.84 -1.94
C GLY A 319 18.98 2.50 -1.85
N ALA A 320 18.91 3.71 -1.32
CA ALA A 320 17.68 4.50 -1.33
C ALA A 320 17.92 5.99 -1.49
N LEU A 321 17.01 6.62 -2.24
CA LEU A 321 16.80 8.06 -2.26
C LEU A 321 15.68 8.38 -1.26
N ILE A 322 15.96 9.21 -0.26
CA ILE A 322 15.01 9.50 0.82
C ILE A 322 14.76 11.00 0.91
N VAL A 323 13.49 11.38 0.87
CA VAL A 323 13.04 12.72 1.23
C VAL A 323 12.59 12.67 2.69
N PRO A 324 13.28 13.35 3.63
CA PRO A 324 12.91 13.35 5.02
C PRO A 324 11.69 14.25 5.32
N GLU A 325 10.96 13.94 6.39
CA GLU A 325 9.90 14.80 6.91
C GLU A 325 10.50 15.90 7.82
N LYS A 326 10.69 17.09 7.23
CA LYS A 326 11.37 18.22 7.87
C LYS A 326 10.69 18.64 9.18
N GLU A 327 9.37 18.59 9.26
CA GLU A 327 8.64 18.96 10.50
C GLU A 327 8.92 17.99 11.65
N GLU A 328 8.91 16.69 11.36
CA GLU A 328 9.13 15.65 12.39
C GLU A 328 10.60 15.58 12.81
N LEU A 329 11.54 15.81 11.89
CA LEU A 329 12.96 15.97 12.23
C LEU A 329 13.21 17.17 13.14
N ALA A 330 12.59 18.32 12.87
CA ALA A 330 12.71 19.49 13.75
C ALA A 330 12.11 19.25 15.15
N LEU A 331 11.04 18.44 15.25
CA LEU A 331 10.48 18.02 16.53
C LEU A 331 11.39 17.03 17.26
N ALA A 332 12.02 16.10 16.54
CA ALA A 332 13.01 15.17 17.10
C ALA A 332 14.23 15.93 17.62
N ALA A 333 14.73 16.91 16.84
CA ALA A 333 15.81 17.82 17.23
C ALA A 333 15.51 18.52 18.56
N LYS A 334 14.31 19.11 18.69
CA LYS A 334 13.88 19.80 19.92
C LYS A 334 13.78 18.88 21.13
N ARG A 335 13.41 17.61 20.94
CA ARG A 335 13.37 16.61 22.03
C ARG A 335 14.77 16.26 22.51
N LEU A 336 15.72 16.12 21.58
CA LEU A 336 17.12 15.84 21.88
C LEU A 336 17.84 17.03 22.50
N SER A 337 17.60 18.25 22.00
CA SER A 337 18.18 19.49 22.56
C SER A 337 17.72 19.73 24.00
N ASN A 338 16.44 19.47 24.30
CA ASN A 338 15.91 19.57 25.67
C ASN A 338 16.47 18.51 26.62
N ALA A 339 16.97 17.38 26.11
CA ALA A 339 17.62 16.35 26.90
C ALA A 339 19.11 16.61 27.12
N ASN A 340 19.79 17.26 26.17
CA ASN A 340 21.26 17.34 26.13
C ASN A 340 21.86 18.76 26.18
N ASN A 341 21.07 19.84 26.29
CA ASN A 341 21.56 21.24 26.30
C ASN A 341 22.50 21.58 25.12
N ILE A 342 22.19 21.10 23.91
CA ILE A 342 22.96 21.35 22.67
C ILE A 342 22.05 22.02 21.62
N SER A 343 22.69 22.71 20.66
CA SER A 343 22.13 23.41 19.49
C SER A 343 20.81 22.82 18.96
N SER A 344 19.88 23.68 18.57
CA SER A 344 18.53 23.33 18.08
C SER A 344 18.48 22.80 16.64
N GLU A 345 19.60 22.84 15.91
CA GLU A 345 19.71 22.34 14.53
C GLU A 345 20.48 21.02 14.51
N LEU A 346 19.91 20.01 13.86
CA LEU A 346 20.55 18.71 13.64
C LEU A 346 21.58 18.82 12.52
N SER A 347 22.76 18.26 12.73
CA SER A 347 23.75 18.07 11.67
C SER A 347 23.25 17.07 10.61
N THR A 348 23.76 17.18 9.38
CA THR A 348 23.43 16.24 8.29
C THR A 348 23.75 14.80 8.69
N GLU A 349 24.83 14.58 9.45
CA GLU A 349 25.24 13.27 9.96
C GLU A 349 24.22 12.70 10.97
N GLU A 350 23.67 13.53 11.85
CA GLU A 350 22.65 13.11 12.81
C GLU A 350 21.33 12.76 12.12
N VAL A 351 20.90 13.56 11.14
CA VAL A 351 19.72 13.26 10.32
C VAL A 351 19.93 11.93 9.58
N MET A 352 21.09 11.76 8.95
CA MET A 352 21.46 10.51 8.27
C MET A 352 21.40 9.31 9.20
N ARG A 353 21.92 9.43 10.44
CA ARG A 353 21.87 8.38 11.44
C ARG A 353 20.43 8.03 11.83
N MET A 354 19.60 9.03 12.15
CA MET A 354 18.20 8.79 12.53
C MET A 354 17.41 8.11 11.41
N ILE A 355 17.59 8.56 10.17
CA ILE A 355 16.94 7.96 9.00
C ILE A 355 17.42 6.53 8.79
N ARG A 356 18.72 6.26 8.95
CA ARG A 356 19.27 4.90 8.84
C ARG A 356 18.72 3.96 9.91
N ASP A 357 18.60 4.42 11.15
CA ASP A 357 18.06 3.64 12.26
C ASP A 357 16.58 3.31 12.06
N GLU A 358 15.77 4.30 11.64
CA GLU A 358 14.37 4.09 11.25
C GLU A 358 14.25 3.11 10.08
N LEU A 359 15.06 3.30 9.03
CA LEU A 359 15.03 2.44 7.85
C LEU A 359 15.34 0.99 8.23
N THR A 360 16.39 0.77 9.03
CA THR A 360 16.78 -0.56 9.52
C THR A 360 15.68 -1.18 10.38
N THR A 361 15.07 -0.39 11.27
CA THR A 361 13.98 -0.85 12.15
C THR A 361 12.78 -1.33 11.35
N TRP A 362 12.31 -0.52 10.39
CA TRP A 362 11.09 -0.81 9.64
C TRP A 362 11.28 -1.84 8.52
N THR A 363 12.48 -1.99 7.99
CA THR A 363 12.82 -3.00 6.96
C THR A 363 13.40 -4.29 7.53
N SER A 364 13.57 -4.41 8.86
CA SER A 364 14.08 -5.63 9.52
C SER A 364 13.35 -6.94 9.17
N GLY A 365 12.07 -6.85 8.80
CA GLY A 365 11.26 -8.00 8.40
C GLY A 365 11.27 -8.31 6.89
N CYS A 366 11.97 -7.51 6.09
CA CYS A 366 12.10 -7.70 4.64
C CYS A 366 13.28 -8.62 4.32
N SER A 367 13.25 -9.22 3.12
CA SER A 367 14.30 -10.16 2.69
C SER A 367 15.65 -9.49 2.40
N PHE A 368 15.65 -8.18 2.15
CA PHE A 368 16.84 -7.42 1.78
C PHE A 368 17.00 -6.20 2.67
N GLN A 369 18.25 -5.77 2.84
CA GLN A 369 18.59 -4.54 3.54
C GLN A 369 18.98 -3.45 2.55
N ILE A 370 18.73 -2.21 2.96
CA ILE A 370 19.07 -1.01 2.19
C ILE A 370 20.33 -0.36 2.78
N GLY A 371 21.29 -0.09 1.90
CA GLY A 371 22.40 0.83 2.09
C GLY A 371 23.21 0.86 0.78
N PRO A 372 23.64 2.00 0.25
CA PRO A 372 23.76 3.37 0.79
C PRO A 372 22.46 4.21 0.75
N ILE A 373 22.47 5.39 1.35
CA ILE A 373 21.32 6.32 1.41
C ILE A 373 21.75 7.69 0.90
N LEU A 374 20.95 8.29 0.00
CA LEU A 374 21.05 9.68 -0.41
C LEU A 374 19.83 10.46 0.09
N LEU A 375 20.06 11.50 0.90
CA LEU A 375 18.99 12.42 1.32
C LEU A 375 18.72 13.46 0.25
N LEU A 376 17.45 13.70 -0.02
CA LEU A 376 16.96 14.68 -0.98
C LEU A 376 16.22 15.80 -0.26
N ASP A 377 16.53 17.04 -0.61
CA ASP A 377 15.86 18.22 -0.03
C ASP A 377 14.48 18.48 -0.64
N GLU A 378 14.32 18.14 -1.92
CA GLU A 378 13.11 18.39 -2.69
C GLU A 378 12.22 17.14 -2.74
N PRO A 379 10.91 17.28 -2.43
CA PRO A 379 9.98 16.18 -2.58
C PRO A 379 9.70 15.85 -4.05
N PHE A 380 9.32 14.60 -4.31
CA PHE A 380 8.74 14.21 -5.60
C PHE A 380 7.35 14.84 -5.71
N THR A 381 7.06 15.44 -6.87
CA THR A 381 5.77 16.09 -7.14
C THR A 381 5.31 15.80 -8.57
N ILE A 382 4.04 16.13 -8.85
CA ILE A 382 3.51 16.11 -10.22
C ILE A 382 4.18 17.23 -11.04
N ASP A 383 4.37 18.41 -10.44
CA ASP A 383 4.87 19.60 -11.11
C ASP A 383 6.32 19.43 -11.59
N ASN A 384 7.17 18.79 -10.77
CA ASN A 384 8.53 18.44 -11.19
C ASN A 384 8.60 17.15 -12.04
N GLY A 385 7.47 16.55 -12.40
CA GLY A 385 7.39 15.37 -13.26
C GLY A 385 7.84 14.05 -12.62
N SER A 386 8.22 14.05 -11.34
CA SER A 386 8.66 12.85 -10.60
C SER A 386 7.49 11.97 -10.15
N MET A 387 6.25 12.47 -10.20
CA MET A 387 5.05 11.70 -9.89
C MET A 387 4.05 11.74 -11.04
N THR A 388 3.26 10.68 -11.16
CA THR A 388 2.08 10.62 -12.02
C THR A 388 0.93 11.44 -11.43
N PRO A 389 -0.11 11.80 -12.21
CA PRO A 389 -1.30 12.47 -11.68
C PRO A 389 -2.03 11.71 -10.56
N THR A 390 -1.85 10.38 -10.47
CA THR A 390 -2.35 9.54 -9.36
C THR A 390 -1.40 9.50 -8.16
N MET A 391 -0.37 10.35 -8.17
CA MET A 391 0.63 10.46 -7.11
C MET A 391 1.48 9.19 -6.91
N LYS A 392 1.62 8.35 -7.94
CA LYS A 392 2.64 7.29 -7.97
C LYS A 392 3.97 7.88 -8.44
N VAL A 393 5.08 7.58 -7.75
CA VAL A 393 6.43 7.97 -8.15
C VAL A 393 6.83 7.32 -9.47
N ARG A 394 7.45 8.10 -10.36
CA ARG A 394 8.00 7.66 -11.65
C ARG A 394 9.47 7.33 -11.48
N ARG A 395 9.77 6.08 -11.12
CA ARG A 395 11.12 5.60 -10.79
C ARG A 395 12.13 5.92 -11.90
N ASP A 396 11.75 5.68 -13.16
CA ASP A 396 12.54 6.01 -14.35
C ASP A 396 13.03 7.47 -14.34
N ARG A 397 12.11 8.41 -14.09
CA ARG A 397 12.41 9.85 -14.09
C ARG A 397 13.22 10.29 -12.88
N VAL A 398 12.96 9.68 -11.72
CA VAL A 398 13.73 9.98 -10.51
C VAL A 398 15.17 9.49 -10.67
N ILE A 399 15.37 8.26 -11.14
CA ILE A 399 16.71 7.70 -11.39
C ILE A 399 17.46 8.54 -12.43
N ASP A 400 16.82 8.91 -13.55
CA ASP A 400 17.44 9.76 -14.56
C ASP A 400 17.85 11.14 -14.00
N ARG A 401 17.02 11.75 -13.14
CA ARG A 401 17.33 13.05 -12.53
C ARG A 401 18.53 12.98 -11.60
N TYR A 402 18.63 11.92 -10.80
CA TYR A 402 19.68 11.78 -9.78
C TYR A 402 20.81 10.84 -10.21
N LYS A 403 20.97 10.61 -11.52
CA LYS A 403 21.88 9.60 -12.07
C LYS A 403 23.32 9.79 -11.60
N ASP A 404 23.80 11.03 -11.60
CA ASP A 404 25.18 11.35 -11.23
C ASP A 404 25.40 11.12 -9.72
N GLN A 405 24.48 11.60 -8.88
CA GLN A 405 24.56 11.39 -7.43
C GLN A 405 24.42 9.92 -7.06
N ILE A 406 23.58 9.15 -7.77
CA ILE A 406 23.48 7.70 -7.60
C ILE A 406 24.81 7.02 -7.95
N GLY A 407 25.46 7.44 -9.04
CA GLY A 407 26.78 6.95 -9.42
C GLY A 407 27.82 7.20 -8.34
N GLU A 408 27.88 8.43 -7.80
CA GLU A 408 28.76 8.79 -6.69
C GLU A 408 28.46 7.98 -5.42
N LEU A 409 27.18 7.80 -5.11
CA LEU A 409 26.71 7.06 -3.93
C LEU A 409 27.24 5.62 -3.92
N TYR A 410 27.19 4.93 -5.07
CA TYR A 410 27.71 3.56 -5.18
C TYR A 410 29.24 3.49 -5.34
N ASN A 411 29.89 4.55 -5.82
CA ASN A 411 31.36 4.61 -5.91
C ASN A 411 32.02 4.82 -4.54
N GLN A 412 31.37 5.52 -3.60
CA GLN A 412 31.88 5.75 -2.25
C GLN A 412 31.86 4.48 -1.37
N ASP A 413 31.07 3.47 -1.72
CA ASP A 413 30.95 2.20 -1.00
C ASP A 413 31.92 1.10 -1.46
N ILE A 414 32.82 1.39 -2.42
CA ILE A 414 33.74 0.40 -3.00
C ILE A 414 34.95 0.11 -2.08
N TRP A 415 35.04 0.71 -0.89
CA TRP A 415 36.15 0.53 0.05
C TRP A 415 35.78 -0.25 1.31
#